data_AF-A0A1M3NGL5-F1
#
_entry.id   AF-A0A1M3NGL5-F1
#
_cell.length_a   1.000
_cell.length_b   1.000
_cell.length_c   1.000
_cell.angle_alpha   90.00
_cell.angle_beta   90.00
_cell.angle_gamma   90.00
#
_symmetry.space_group_name_H-M   'P 1'
#
loop_
_entity.id
_entity.type
_entity.pdbx_description
1 polymer ?
#
loop_
_entity_poly.entity_id
_entity_poly.type
_entity_poly.pdbx_seq_one_letter_code
_entity_poly.pdbx_strand_id
1 'polypeptide(L)'
;MKLLLAAFAASAAALWPRNVAAQPTVTHAHAVVNAACADEDGFWKRVGAYTSLVAKASADEGTVTLVVTVHAEDERTTGSFAVLDGANTAASYERSVSGTSCEEVLDALSFFVALTYDPDLLGARPHSTPAPLPPERPRVAPPPAKRSWILALGAAAELTATGDIPLGGSVFAQASRRFGRIEPAFRISLSALTTRVETSNVSARFVWLSAAPEVCVSRFAAGVLSISPCGSFVLGVSSATPSGVPGGRSFIQPWLAPRVLVRGAMTLDRRLSIELSCGVETPLLRGRYLFGPIPAYRTPAIAPFVMLGLSLAIGSG
;
A
#
# COMPACT_ATOMS: atom_id res chain seq x y z
N MET A 1 2.21 33.55 -12.35
CA MET A 1 1.94 32.59 -11.25
C MET A 1 1.20 31.33 -11.74
N LYS A 2 1.61 30.73 -12.88
CA LYS A 2 1.07 29.45 -13.41
C LYS A 2 2.15 28.38 -13.65
N LEU A 3 3.43 28.75 -13.63
CA LEU A 3 4.56 27.86 -13.91
C LEU A 3 5.20 27.20 -12.66
N LEU A 4 4.92 27.69 -11.45
CA LEU A 4 5.47 27.12 -10.20
C LEU A 4 4.69 25.91 -9.65
N LEU A 5 3.49 25.64 -10.18
CA LEU A 5 2.67 24.47 -9.78
C LEU A 5 3.02 23.18 -10.55
N ALA A 6 3.72 23.26 -11.68
CA ALA A 6 4.05 22.08 -12.50
C ALA A 6 5.28 21.30 -12.00
N ALA A 7 6.19 21.94 -11.26
CA ALA A 7 7.45 21.30 -10.86
C ALA A 7 7.33 20.38 -9.62
N PHE A 8 6.35 20.61 -8.74
CA PHE A 8 6.15 19.79 -7.53
C PHE A 8 5.37 18.48 -7.79
N ALA A 9 4.58 18.40 -8.86
CA ALA A 9 3.89 17.17 -9.24
C ALA A 9 4.83 16.12 -9.85
N ALA A 10 5.95 16.53 -10.45
CA ALA A 10 6.89 15.60 -11.09
C ALA A 10 7.80 14.86 -10.10
N SER A 11 8.07 15.43 -8.91
CA SER A 11 9.05 14.86 -7.97
C SER A 11 8.44 13.87 -6.96
N ALA A 12 7.15 14.01 -6.63
CA ALA A 12 6.46 13.07 -5.73
C ALA A 12 6.04 11.76 -6.42
N ALA A 13 5.92 11.75 -7.76
CA ALA A 13 5.55 10.54 -8.52
C ALA A 13 6.74 9.58 -8.75
N ALA A 14 7.98 10.03 -8.57
CA ALA A 14 9.18 9.22 -8.83
C ALA A 14 9.56 8.28 -7.67
N LEU A 15 8.95 8.43 -6.50
CA LEU A 15 9.24 7.61 -5.30
C LEU A 15 8.08 6.70 -4.88
N TRP A 16 7.00 6.62 -5.67
CA TRP A 16 6.11 5.47 -5.54
C TRP A 16 6.77 4.24 -6.15
N PRO A 17 6.86 3.10 -5.44
CA PRO A 17 7.08 1.84 -6.12
C PRO A 17 5.91 1.70 -7.09
N ARG A 18 6.21 1.81 -8.39
CA ARG A 18 5.33 1.23 -9.39
C ARG A 18 5.29 -0.23 -8.99
N ASN A 19 4.16 -0.71 -8.49
CA ASN A 19 3.82 -2.11 -8.62
C ASN A 19 3.76 -2.33 -10.13
N VAL A 20 4.93 -2.57 -10.73
CA VAL A 20 5.05 -3.23 -12.01
C VAL A 20 4.38 -4.55 -11.72
N ALA A 21 3.11 -4.66 -12.10
CA ALA A 21 2.49 -5.97 -12.22
C ALA A 21 3.43 -6.70 -13.17
N ALA A 22 4.27 -7.56 -12.60
CA ALA A 22 5.17 -8.38 -13.38
C ALA A 22 4.27 -9.05 -14.41
N GLN A 23 4.50 -8.75 -15.69
CA GLN A 23 3.78 -9.45 -16.73
C GLN A 23 4.05 -10.93 -16.48
N PRO A 24 3.01 -11.77 -16.41
CA PRO A 24 3.19 -13.19 -16.15
C PRO A 24 4.19 -13.70 -17.19
N THR A 25 5.37 -14.08 -16.70
CA THR A 25 6.49 -14.46 -17.56
C THR A 25 6.27 -15.92 -17.91
N VAL A 26 6.18 -16.22 -19.20
CA VAL A 26 6.01 -17.60 -19.66
C VAL A 26 7.20 -18.41 -19.17
N THR A 27 6.92 -19.48 -18.43
CA THR A 27 7.96 -20.38 -17.94
C THR A 27 8.21 -21.46 -18.98
N HIS A 28 9.43 -21.56 -19.46
CA HIS A 28 9.86 -22.62 -20.36
C HIS A 28 10.35 -23.81 -19.56
N ALA A 29 9.72 -24.97 -19.74
CA ALA A 29 10.09 -26.21 -19.04
C ALA A 29 10.27 -27.36 -20.04
N HIS A 30 11.20 -28.27 -19.71
CA HIS A 30 11.43 -29.48 -20.49
C HIS A 30 10.70 -30.65 -19.82
N ALA A 31 9.99 -31.50 -20.57
CA ALA A 31 9.27 -32.64 -20.00
C ALA A 31 9.88 -33.96 -20.48
N VAL A 32 10.22 -34.84 -19.55
CA VAL A 32 10.56 -36.24 -19.85
C VAL A 32 9.32 -37.07 -19.57
N VAL A 33 8.63 -37.50 -20.63
CA VAL A 33 7.38 -38.26 -20.55
C VAL A 33 7.66 -39.74 -20.79
N ASN A 34 7.60 -40.54 -19.72
CA ASN A 34 7.71 -41.98 -19.74
C ASN A 34 6.30 -42.59 -19.64
N ALA A 35 5.56 -42.58 -20.74
CA ALA A 35 4.20 -43.12 -20.82
C ALA A 35 3.99 -43.87 -22.13
N ALA A 36 3.29 -45.00 -22.08
CA ALA A 36 2.96 -45.75 -23.30
C ALA A 36 1.88 -45.05 -24.16
N CYS A 37 1.09 -44.16 -23.57
CA CYS A 37 -0.10 -43.57 -24.22
C CYS A 37 0.09 -42.15 -24.79
N ALA A 38 1.24 -41.51 -24.56
CA ALA A 38 1.50 -40.18 -25.11
C ALA A 38 3.00 -39.92 -25.22
N ASP A 39 3.36 -39.15 -26.25
CA ASP A 39 4.67 -38.53 -26.36
C ASP A 39 4.68 -37.16 -25.65
N GLU A 40 5.86 -36.53 -25.66
CA GLU A 40 6.06 -35.23 -25.04
C GLU A 40 5.17 -34.14 -25.65
N ASP A 41 4.99 -34.13 -26.97
CA ASP A 41 4.18 -33.11 -27.66
C ASP A 41 2.69 -33.26 -27.32
N GLY A 42 2.20 -34.49 -27.21
CA GLY A 42 0.86 -34.79 -26.73
C GLY A 42 0.63 -34.37 -25.27
N PHE A 43 1.67 -34.42 -24.42
CA PHE A 43 1.60 -33.90 -23.06
C PHE A 43 1.52 -32.38 -23.02
N TRP A 44 2.41 -31.68 -23.73
CA TRP A 44 2.40 -30.21 -23.76
C TRP A 44 1.13 -29.62 -24.36
N LYS A 45 0.54 -30.28 -25.35
CA LYS A 45 -0.77 -29.89 -25.90
C LYS A 45 -1.88 -29.90 -24.84
N ARG A 46 -1.85 -30.86 -23.89
CA ARG A 46 -2.81 -30.94 -22.78
C ARG A 46 -2.54 -29.87 -21.72
N VAL A 47 -1.28 -29.64 -21.34
CA VAL A 47 -0.91 -28.55 -20.42
C VAL A 47 -1.37 -27.19 -20.96
N GLY A 48 -1.15 -26.95 -22.26
CA GLY A 48 -1.58 -25.73 -22.95
C GLY A 48 -3.10 -25.54 -23.04
N ALA A 49 -3.89 -26.60 -22.84
CA ALA A 49 -5.35 -26.51 -22.75
C ALA A 49 -5.81 -25.90 -21.42
N TYR A 50 -4.97 -25.97 -20.37
CA TYR A 50 -5.27 -25.41 -19.05
C TYR A 50 -4.65 -24.03 -18.82
N THR A 51 -3.41 -23.79 -19.27
CA THR A 51 -2.73 -22.51 -19.05
C THR A 51 -1.84 -22.11 -20.22
N SER A 52 -1.68 -20.80 -20.44
CA SER A 52 -0.72 -20.22 -21.38
C SER A 52 0.58 -19.74 -20.71
N LEU A 53 0.70 -19.92 -19.38
CA LEU A 53 1.84 -19.46 -18.59
C LEU A 53 3.05 -20.39 -18.65
N VAL A 54 2.90 -21.58 -19.25
CA VAL A 54 3.95 -22.58 -19.40
C VAL A 54 4.06 -22.98 -20.86
N ALA A 55 5.29 -23.03 -21.37
CA ALA A 55 5.58 -23.50 -22.71
C ALA A 55 6.69 -24.56 -22.68
N LYS A 56 6.70 -25.42 -23.71
CA LYS A 56 7.81 -26.34 -23.96
C LYS A 56 9.09 -25.54 -24.15
N ALA A 57 10.14 -25.88 -23.39
CA ALA A 57 11.47 -25.32 -23.58
C ALA A 57 12.11 -25.89 -24.85
N SER A 58 12.91 -25.07 -25.53
CA SER A 58 13.89 -25.60 -26.47
C SER A 58 15.01 -26.33 -25.69
N ALA A 59 15.75 -27.22 -26.35
CA ALA A 59 16.78 -28.04 -25.70
C ALA A 59 17.86 -27.23 -24.95
N ASP A 60 18.02 -25.95 -25.28
CA ASP A 60 19.06 -25.06 -24.76
C ASP A 60 18.55 -24.02 -23.74
N GLU A 61 17.24 -23.94 -23.46
CA GLU A 61 16.63 -22.83 -22.69
C GLU A 61 15.98 -23.23 -21.35
N GLY A 62 15.84 -24.53 -21.05
CA GLY A 62 15.07 -25.00 -19.89
C GLY A 62 15.88 -25.04 -18.59
N THR A 63 15.52 -24.22 -17.59
CA THR A 63 16.06 -24.31 -16.22
C THR A 63 15.34 -25.36 -15.35
N VAL A 64 14.14 -25.79 -15.76
CA VAL A 64 13.30 -26.71 -14.98
C VAL A 64 12.95 -27.94 -15.82
N THR A 65 13.24 -29.12 -15.26
CA THR A 65 12.89 -30.41 -15.88
C THR A 65 11.71 -31.03 -15.14
N LEU A 66 10.65 -31.35 -15.88
CA LEU A 66 9.48 -32.06 -15.41
C LEU A 66 9.61 -33.53 -15.78
N VAL A 67 9.55 -34.43 -14.80
CA VAL A 67 9.55 -35.87 -15.06
C VAL A 67 8.13 -36.38 -14.85
N VAL A 68 7.54 -36.90 -15.92
CA VAL A 68 6.18 -37.44 -15.93
C VAL A 68 6.29 -38.92 -16.24
N THR A 69 5.87 -39.76 -15.31
CA THR A 69 5.94 -41.21 -15.47
C THR A 69 4.54 -41.80 -15.32
N VAL A 70 4.13 -42.67 -16.24
CA VAL A 70 2.84 -43.35 -16.19
C VAL A 70 3.04 -44.84 -16.40
N HIS A 71 2.60 -45.62 -15.41
CA HIS A 71 2.64 -47.08 -15.42
C HIS A 71 1.22 -47.65 -15.39
N ALA A 72 0.97 -48.64 -16.24
CA ALA A 72 -0.25 -49.43 -16.19
C ALA A 72 0.06 -50.76 -15.48
N GLU A 73 -0.63 -51.03 -14.38
CA GLU A 73 -0.56 -52.28 -13.62
C GLU A 73 -1.99 -52.83 -13.46
N ASP A 74 -2.25 -54.00 -14.05
CA ASP A 74 -3.55 -54.66 -14.05
C ASP A 74 -4.70 -53.74 -14.55
N GLU A 75 -5.70 -53.50 -13.71
CA GLU A 75 -6.87 -52.65 -13.98
C GLU A 75 -6.66 -51.19 -13.54
N ARG A 76 -5.44 -50.81 -13.15
CA ARG A 76 -5.13 -49.46 -12.67
C ARG A 76 -3.97 -48.86 -13.42
N THR A 77 -4.09 -47.57 -13.71
CA THR A 77 -2.98 -46.75 -14.18
C THR A 77 -2.57 -45.83 -13.05
N THR A 78 -1.28 -45.80 -12.73
CA THR A 78 -0.71 -44.85 -11.77
C THR A 78 0.31 -43.99 -12.50
N GLY A 79 0.27 -42.68 -12.23
CA GLY A 79 1.26 -41.76 -12.75
C GLY A 79 1.82 -40.86 -11.67
N SER A 80 3.06 -40.43 -11.86
CA SER A 80 3.75 -39.47 -11.00
C SER A 80 4.32 -38.31 -11.81
N PHE A 81 4.40 -37.17 -11.13
CA PHE A 81 4.99 -35.94 -11.62
C PHE A 81 6.03 -35.46 -10.61
N ALA A 82 7.25 -35.21 -11.07
CA ALA A 82 8.31 -34.64 -10.28
C ALA A 82 8.95 -33.42 -10.95
N VAL A 83 9.37 -32.44 -10.14
CA VAL A 83 10.12 -31.26 -10.60
C VAL A 83 11.58 -31.41 -10.19
N LEU A 84 12.47 -31.39 -11.19
CA LEU A 84 13.92 -31.35 -11.01
C LEU A 84 14.43 -29.95 -11.32
N ASP A 85 15.17 -29.38 -10.37
CA ASP A 85 15.87 -28.10 -10.53
C ASP A 85 17.27 -28.38 -11.11
N GLY A 86 17.68 -27.68 -12.16
CA GLY A 86 18.78 -28.09 -13.07
C GLY A 86 20.15 -28.39 -12.45
N ALA A 87 20.39 -28.06 -11.18
CA ALA A 87 21.62 -28.39 -10.46
C ALA A 87 21.50 -29.61 -9.53
N ASN A 88 20.28 -30.08 -9.23
CA ASN A 88 20.02 -31.11 -8.23
C ASN A 88 19.16 -32.23 -8.81
N THR A 89 19.67 -33.46 -8.79
CA THR A 89 18.92 -34.64 -9.24
C THR A 89 17.86 -35.09 -8.24
N ALA A 90 17.83 -34.50 -7.05
CA ALA A 90 16.78 -34.76 -6.06
C ALA A 90 15.50 -34.01 -6.45
N ALA A 91 14.38 -34.73 -6.55
CA ALA A 91 13.07 -34.14 -6.78
C ALA A 91 12.74 -33.14 -5.67
N SER A 92 12.47 -31.88 -6.04
CA SER A 92 12.05 -30.86 -5.08
C SER A 92 10.59 -31.07 -4.65
N TYR A 93 9.82 -31.77 -5.49
CA TYR A 93 8.41 -32.01 -5.30
C TYR A 93 7.94 -33.19 -6.16
N GLU A 94 7.18 -34.12 -5.57
CA GLU A 94 6.58 -35.26 -6.27
C GLU A 94 5.08 -35.37 -5.93
N ARG A 95 4.25 -35.64 -6.94
CA ARG A 95 2.82 -35.94 -6.80
C ARG A 95 2.47 -37.18 -7.60
N SER A 96 1.60 -38.02 -7.04
CA SER A 96 1.09 -39.22 -7.69
C SER A 96 -0.43 -39.16 -7.85
N VAL A 97 -0.94 -39.68 -8.97
CA VAL A 97 -2.36 -39.86 -9.23
C VAL A 97 -2.61 -41.26 -9.78
N SER A 98 -3.76 -41.84 -9.44
CA SER A 98 -4.20 -43.13 -9.98
C SER A 98 -5.55 -42.97 -10.66
N GLY A 99 -5.72 -43.67 -11.79
CA GLY A 99 -6.92 -43.66 -12.61
C GLY A 99 -7.18 -45.03 -13.25
N THR A 100 -8.28 -45.11 -14.00
CA THR A 100 -8.70 -46.32 -14.70
C THR A 100 -8.08 -46.43 -16.10
N SER A 101 -7.59 -45.32 -16.64
CA SER A 101 -6.94 -45.27 -17.94
C SER A 101 -5.72 -44.36 -17.96
N CYS A 102 -4.82 -44.61 -18.91
CA CYS A 102 -3.65 -43.77 -19.15
C CYS A 102 -4.04 -42.34 -19.52
N GLU A 103 -5.14 -42.15 -20.27
CA GLU A 103 -5.62 -40.81 -20.63
C GLU A 103 -6.11 -40.02 -19.42
N GLU A 104 -6.86 -40.66 -18.51
CA GLU A 104 -7.35 -40.03 -17.28
C GLU A 104 -6.18 -39.58 -16.37
N VAL A 105 -5.18 -40.45 -16.20
CA VAL A 105 -3.97 -40.12 -15.42
C VAL A 105 -3.19 -38.98 -16.06
N LEU A 106 -3.02 -39.00 -17.39
CA LEU A 106 -2.25 -37.99 -18.10
C LEU A 106 -2.96 -36.61 -18.11
N ASP A 107 -4.29 -36.59 -18.19
CA ASP A 107 -5.10 -35.37 -18.08
C ASP A 107 -4.94 -34.73 -16.69
N ALA A 108 -5.05 -35.56 -15.63
CA ALA A 108 -4.85 -35.11 -14.25
C ALA A 108 -3.42 -34.59 -14.01
N LEU A 109 -2.39 -35.27 -14.49
CA LEU A 109 -1.01 -34.80 -14.38
C LEU A 109 -0.79 -33.49 -15.16
N SER A 110 -1.37 -33.36 -16.35
CA SER A 110 -1.30 -32.12 -17.14
C SER A 110 -1.94 -30.94 -16.40
N PHE A 111 -3.08 -31.18 -15.73
CA PHE A 111 -3.72 -30.19 -14.87
C PHE A 111 -2.85 -29.81 -13.66
N PHE A 112 -2.19 -30.77 -13.00
CA PHE A 112 -1.28 -30.48 -11.89
C PHE A 112 -0.07 -29.64 -12.32
N VAL A 113 0.47 -29.89 -13.51
CA VAL A 113 1.53 -29.02 -14.08
C VAL A 113 0.98 -27.61 -14.29
N ALA A 114 -0.17 -27.47 -14.96
CA ALA A 114 -0.76 -26.16 -15.18
C ALA A 114 -0.99 -25.40 -13.85
N LEU A 115 -1.53 -26.08 -12.84
CA LEU A 115 -1.80 -25.50 -11.53
C LEU A 115 -0.53 -25.07 -10.78
N THR A 116 0.59 -25.77 -10.99
CA THR A 116 1.88 -25.42 -10.38
C THR A 116 2.37 -24.05 -10.83
N TYR A 117 2.08 -23.67 -12.07
CA TYR A 117 2.51 -22.40 -12.66
C TYR A 117 1.40 -21.35 -12.77
N ASP A 118 0.13 -21.77 -12.62
CA ASP A 118 -1.05 -20.92 -12.70
C ASP A 118 -2.03 -21.24 -11.54
N PRO A 119 -1.78 -20.71 -10.32
CA PRO A 119 -2.61 -20.97 -9.16
C PRO A 119 -4.01 -20.35 -9.28
N ASP A 120 -4.21 -19.39 -10.19
CA ASP A 120 -5.49 -18.75 -10.45
C ASP A 120 -6.49 -19.72 -11.12
N LEU A 121 -6.02 -20.86 -11.63
CA LEU A 121 -6.88 -21.95 -12.13
C LEU A 121 -7.85 -22.49 -11.07
N LEU A 122 -7.53 -22.40 -9.78
CA LEU A 122 -8.45 -22.80 -8.70
C LEU A 122 -9.63 -21.83 -8.54
N GLY A 123 -9.47 -20.58 -8.99
CA GLY A 123 -10.49 -19.54 -8.96
C GLY A 123 -11.28 -19.43 -10.26
N ALA A 124 -10.76 -19.97 -11.36
CA ALA A 124 -11.43 -19.99 -12.65
C ALA A 124 -12.68 -20.89 -12.56
N ARG A 125 -13.86 -20.28 -12.55
CA ARG A 125 -15.11 -21.04 -12.70
C ARG A 125 -15.03 -21.82 -14.01
N PRO A 126 -15.39 -23.13 -14.04
CA PRO A 126 -15.48 -23.89 -15.27
C PRO A 126 -16.24 -23.04 -16.28
N HIS A 127 -15.64 -22.80 -17.45
CA HIS A 127 -16.32 -22.14 -18.55
C HIS A 127 -17.44 -23.08 -18.96
N SER A 128 -18.63 -22.91 -18.38
CA SER A 128 -19.82 -23.59 -18.84
C SER A 128 -20.02 -23.18 -20.30
N THR A 129 -20.12 -24.17 -21.18
CA THR A 129 -20.56 -23.99 -22.56
C THR A 129 -21.74 -23.01 -22.54
N PRO A 130 -21.65 -21.84 -23.21
CA PRO A 130 -22.65 -20.81 -23.05
C PRO A 130 -24.01 -21.39 -23.39
N ALA A 131 -24.91 -21.47 -22.40
CA ALA A 131 -26.30 -21.74 -22.67
C ALA A 131 -26.78 -20.70 -23.70
N PRO A 132 -27.63 -21.06 -24.69
CA PRO A 132 -28.17 -20.12 -25.65
C PRO A 132 -28.72 -18.91 -24.89
N LEU A 133 -28.10 -17.75 -25.12
CA LEU A 133 -28.39 -16.53 -24.37
C LEU A 133 -29.89 -16.23 -24.48
N PRO A 134 -30.62 -16.15 -23.35
CA PRO A 134 -31.96 -15.58 -23.35
C PRO A 134 -31.88 -14.19 -23.99
N PRO A 135 -32.90 -13.74 -24.76
CA PRO A 135 -32.90 -12.43 -25.38
C PRO A 135 -32.54 -11.37 -24.34
N GLU A 136 -31.42 -10.70 -24.58
CA GLU A 136 -30.81 -9.78 -23.62
C GLU A 136 -31.81 -8.65 -23.36
N ARG A 137 -32.47 -8.69 -22.20
CA ARG A 137 -33.25 -7.54 -21.74
C ARG A 137 -32.29 -6.37 -21.71
N PRO A 138 -32.62 -5.21 -22.32
CA PRO A 138 -31.76 -4.03 -22.28
C PRO A 138 -31.32 -3.78 -20.84
N ARG A 139 -30.04 -4.07 -20.55
CA ARG A 139 -29.44 -3.83 -19.24
C ARG A 139 -29.40 -2.31 -19.12
N VAL A 140 -30.37 -1.75 -18.40
CA VAL A 140 -30.35 -0.34 -18.05
C VAL A 140 -29.04 -0.13 -17.29
N ALA A 141 -28.11 0.58 -17.93
CA ALA A 141 -26.82 0.87 -17.32
C ALA A 141 -27.09 1.53 -15.95
N PRO A 142 -26.50 1.01 -14.86
CA PRO A 142 -26.68 1.63 -13.56
C PRO A 142 -26.31 3.11 -13.70
N PRO A 143 -27.16 4.02 -13.21
CA PRO A 143 -26.93 5.44 -13.39
C PRO A 143 -25.53 5.78 -12.86
N PRO A 144 -24.76 6.62 -13.58
CA PRO A 144 -23.41 6.95 -13.19
C PRO A 144 -23.42 7.44 -11.74
N ALA A 145 -22.67 6.77 -10.88
CA ALA A 145 -22.54 7.15 -9.48
C ALA A 145 -22.16 8.64 -9.43
N LYS A 146 -23.03 9.46 -8.83
CA LYS A 146 -22.83 10.91 -8.78
C LYS A 146 -21.49 11.16 -8.10
N ARG A 147 -20.58 11.83 -8.82
CA ARG A 147 -19.24 12.16 -8.36
C ARG A 147 -19.32 13.30 -7.35
N SER A 148 -19.72 13.02 -6.11
CA SER A 148 -19.76 14.00 -5.04
C SER A 148 -18.42 14.08 -4.32
N TRP A 149 -18.05 15.30 -3.93
CA TRP A 149 -17.01 15.55 -2.96
C TRP A 149 -17.58 15.34 -1.55
N ILE A 150 -16.80 14.69 -0.69
CA ILE A 150 -17.10 14.59 0.75
C ILE A 150 -16.23 15.62 1.45
N LEU A 151 -16.87 16.60 2.08
CA LEU A 151 -16.21 17.59 2.91
C LEU A 151 -16.25 17.13 4.36
N ALA A 152 -15.23 17.48 5.15
CA ALA A 152 -15.22 17.26 6.58
C ALA A 152 -14.52 18.42 7.30
N LEU A 153 -14.96 18.69 8.53
CA LEU A 153 -14.30 19.60 9.46
C LEU A 153 -13.96 18.85 10.72
N GLY A 154 -12.89 19.24 11.41
CA GLY A 154 -12.52 18.58 12.65
C GLY A 154 -11.53 19.36 13.49
N ALA A 155 -11.24 18.78 14.65
CA ALA A 155 -10.28 19.28 15.60
C ALA A 155 -9.48 18.12 16.19
N ALA A 156 -8.23 18.36 16.57
CA ALA A 156 -7.36 17.36 17.16
C ALA A 156 -6.48 17.95 18.26
N ALA A 157 -6.20 17.16 19.29
CA ALA A 157 -5.07 17.39 20.19
C ALA A 157 -3.79 16.94 19.50
N GLU A 158 -2.71 17.71 19.66
CA GLU A 158 -1.43 17.44 19.01
C GLU A 158 -0.29 17.48 20.03
N LEU A 159 0.64 16.55 19.87
CA LEU A 159 1.86 16.42 20.64
C LEU A 159 3.02 16.16 19.67
N THR A 160 4.12 16.88 19.85
CA THR A 160 5.35 16.70 19.06
C THR A 160 6.52 16.50 20.02
N ALA A 161 7.44 15.58 19.75
CA ALA A 161 8.62 15.40 20.59
C ALA A 161 9.81 16.17 19.99
N THR A 162 10.22 17.26 20.63
CA THR A 162 11.33 18.10 20.14
C THR A 162 12.48 18.26 21.13
N GLY A 163 12.56 17.36 22.10
CA GLY A 163 13.42 17.46 23.30
C GLY A 163 12.56 17.74 24.53
N ASP A 164 11.63 18.68 24.37
CA ASP A 164 10.45 18.84 25.21
C ASP A 164 9.22 18.27 24.51
N ILE A 165 8.08 18.29 25.20
CA ILE A 165 6.80 17.81 24.69
C ILE A 165 5.83 19.00 24.54
N PRO A 166 5.95 19.81 23.47
CA PRO A 166 4.92 20.77 23.14
C PRO A 166 3.56 20.09 22.95
N LEU A 167 2.57 20.68 23.60
CA LEU A 167 1.18 20.25 23.61
C LEU A 167 0.29 21.36 23.05
N GLY A 168 -0.75 20.97 22.34
CA GLY A 168 -1.76 21.92 21.89
C GLY A 168 -2.83 21.26 21.05
N GLY A 169 -3.31 21.99 20.06
CA GLY A 169 -4.38 21.49 19.21
C GLY A 169 -4.39 22.09 17.83
N SER A 170 -5.20 21.50 16.98
CA SER A 170 -5.41 21.91 15.62
C SER A 170 -6.88 21.86 15.24
N VAL A 171 -7.24 22.68 14.26
CA VAL A 171 -8.49 22.57 13.50
C VAL A 171 -8.16 22.28 12.06
N PHE A 172 -9.03 21.54 11.37
CA PHE A 172 -8.79 21.16 9.99
C PHE A 172 -10.06 21.13 9.14
N ALA A 173 -9.84 21.29 7.84
CA ALA A 173 -10.81 21.04 6.80
C ALA A 173 -10.26 19.99 5.84
N GLN A 174 -11.11 19.06 5.42
CA GLN A 174 -10.77 17.98 4.51
C GLN A 174 -11.77 17.89 3.37
N ALA A 175 -11.26 17.63 2.17
CA ALA A 175 -12.04 17.27 1.00
C ALA A 175 -11.55 15.93 0.46
N SER A 176 -12.45 14.97 0.27
CA SER A 176 -12.12 13.65 -0.26
C SER A 176 -13.04 13.25 -1.39
N ARG A 177 -12.55 12.40 -2.28
CA ARG A 177 -13.32 11.94 -3.43
C ARG A 177 -12.92 10.53 -3.84
N ARG A 178 -13.91 9.67 -4.05
CA ARG A 178 -13.69 8.30 -4.50
C ARG A 178 -13.57 8.23 -6.02
N PHE A 179 -12.48 7.64 -6.51
CA PHE A 179 -12.23 7.33 -7.91
C PHE A 179 -12.00 5.83 -8.05
N GLY A 180 -13.07 5.05 -8.19
CA GLY A 180 -12.99 3.58 -8.25
C GLY A 180 -12.47 3.00 -6.94
N ARG A 181 -11.23 2.46 -6.96
CA ARG A 181 -10.56 1.84 -5.81
C ARG A 181 -9.72 2.82 -4.96
N ILE A 182 -9.47 4.03 -5.43
CA ILE A 182 -8.71 5.06 -4.69
C ILE A 182 -9.64 6.14 -4.15
N GLU A 183 -9.27 6.73 -3.02
CA GLU A 183 -9.98 7.83 -2.38
C GLU A 183 -8.98 8.91 -1.96
N PRO A 184 -8.49 9.73 -2.91
CA PRO A 184 -7.64 10.86 -2.57
C PRO A 184 -8.37 11.82 -1.63
N ALA A 185 -7.63 12.30 -0.63
CA ALA A 185 -8.08 13.30 0.32
C ALA A 185 -7.07 14.43 0.42
N PHE A 186 -7.57 15.66 0.46
CA PHE A 186 -6.81 16.88 0.68
C PHE A 186 -7.25 17.46 2.02
N ARG A 187 -6.29 17.73 2.91
CA ARG A 187 -6.56 18.35 4.21
C ARG A 187 -5.72 19.61 4.36
N ILE A 188 -6.29 20.63 4.98
CA ILE A 188 -5.57 21.80 5.47
C ILE A 188 -5.84 21.87 6.97
N SER A 189 -4.77 21.95 7.75
CA SER A 189 -4.83 22.10 9.21
C SER A 189 -4.16 23.39 9.66
N LEU A 190 -4.66 23.95 10.76
CA LEU A 190 -4.08 25.07 11.49
C LEU A 190 -3.84 24.60 12.92
N SER A 191 -2.62 24.72 13.43
CA SER A 191 -2.27 24.26 14.78
C SER A 191 -1.61 25.34 15.63
N ALA A 192 -1.79 25.22 16.94
CA ALA A 192 -1.15 26.03 17.96
C ALA A 192 -0.62 25.10 19.07
N LEU A 193 0.70 25.14 19.30
CA LEU A 193 1.38 24.32 20.31
C LEU A 193 2.11 25.23 21.30
N THR A 194 2.24 24.79 22.55
CA THR A 194 3.00 25.50 23.57
C THR A 194 3.82 24.53 24.42
N THR A 195 4.99 24.97 24.86
CA THR A 195 5.75 24.30 25.92
C THR A 195 6.44 25.33 26.81
N ARG A 196 6.95 24.86 27.95
CA ARG A 196 7.87 25.62 28.80
C ARG A 196 9.14 24.81 28.97
N VAL A 197 10.28 25.46 28.77
CA VAL A 197 11.60 24.89 28.98
C VAL A 197 12.23 25.58 30.18
N GLU A 198 12.79 24.81 31.10
CA GLU A 198 13.46 25.30 32.32
C GLU A 198 14.92 24.85 32.32
N THR A 199 15.85 25.77 32.56
CA THR A 199 17.29 25.51 32.61
C THR A 199 17.95 26.46 33.61
N SER A 200 18.53 25.92 34.68
CA SER A 200 19.37 26.68 35.62
C SER A 200 18.76 28.01 36.10
N ASN A 201 17.53 27.97 36.62
CA ASN A 201 16.72 29.12 37.09
C ASN A 201 16.23 30.10 36.01
N VAL A 202 16.48 29.82 34.73
CA VAL A 202 15.88 30.52 33.60
C VAL A 202 14.79 29.64 33.01
N SER A 203 13.65 30.24 32.67
CA SER A 203 12.58 29.56 31.95
C SER A 203 12.29 30.28 30.65
N ALA A 204 11.72 29.58 29.67
CA ALA A 204 11.12 30.21 28.53
C ALA A 204 9.86 29.50 28.10
N ARG A 205 8.87 30.30 27.72
CA ARG A 205 7.66 29.81 27.09
C ARG A 205 7.85 29.84 25.58
N PHE A 206 7.64 28.71 24.93
CA PHE A 206 7.61 28.62 23.48
C PHE A 206 6.18 28.43 22.99
N VAL A 207 5.84 29.12 21.91
CA VAL A 207 4.55 28.99 21.21
C VAL A 207 4.83 28.77 19.72
N TRP A 208 4.20 27.77 19.13
CA TRP A 208 4.26 27.50 17.69
C TRP A 208 2.88 27.68 17.09
N LEU A 209 2.82 28.40 15.97
CA LEU A 209 1.64 28.53 15.13
C LEU A 209 1.99 28.00 13.75
N SER A 210 1.19 27.08 13.22
CA SER A 210 1.49 26.47 11.93
C SER A 210 0.25 26.18 11.08
N ALA A 211 0.48 26.08 9.77
CA ALA A 211 -0.47 25.58 8.80
C ALA A 211 0.16 24.41 8.06
N ALA A 212 -0.63 23.34 7.85
CA ALA A 212 -0.16 22.15 7.15
C ALA A 212 -1.19 21.67 6.12
N PRO A 213 -0.96 21.95 4.82
CA PRO A 213 -1.60 21.21 3.74
C PRO A 213 -1.09 19.76 3.69
N GLU A 214 -1.99 18.83 3.42
CA GLU A 214 -1.74 17.40 3.41
C GLU A 214 -2.51 16.72 2.27
N VAL A 215 -1.89 15.71 1.67
CA VAL A 215 -2.47 14.86 0.63
C VAL A 215 -2.36 13.41 1.06
N CYS A 216 -3.50 12.72 1.14
CA CYS A 216 -3.58 11.27 1.29
C CYS A 216 -4.03 10.66 -0.04
N VAL A 217 -3.32 9.64 -0.52
CA VAL A 217 -3.53 9.16 -1.90
C VAL A 217 -4.39 7.90 -1.94
N SER A 218 -4.21 7.03 -0.97
CA SER A 218 -4.96 5.78 -0.84
C SER A 218 -5.64 5.72 0.52
N ARG A 219 -6.80 5.07 0.54
CA ARG A 219 -7.54 4.74 1.75
C ARG A 219 -7.79 3.24 1.75
N PHE A 220 -7.25 2.57 2.76
CA PHE A 220 -7.49 1.16 2.99
C PHE A 220 -8.57 1.06 4.07
N ALA A 221 -9.74 0.51 3.73
CA ALA A 221 -10.87 0.42 4.64
C ALA A 221 -11.22 -1.05 4.95
N ALA A 222 -11.45 -1.34 6.23
CA ALA A 222 -11.88 -2.64 6.74
C ALA A 222 -12.98 -2.41 7.80
N GLY A 223 -14.25 -2.54 7.39
CA GLY A 223 -15.39 -2.24 8.25
C GLY A 223 -15.46 -0.76 8.62
N VAL A 224 -15.46 -0.47 9.93
CA VAL A 224 -15.48 0.91 10.48
C VAL A 224 -14.11 1.56 10.54
N LEU A 225 -13.03 0.79 10.30
CA LEU A 225 -11.67 1.27 10.36
C LEU A 225 -11.16 1.62 8.97
N SER A 226 -10.38 2.70 8.88
CA SER A 226 -9.65 3.04 7.67
C SER A 226 -8.28 3.61 7.96
N ILE A 227 -7.32 3.33 7.09
CA ILE A 227 -5.93 3.77 7.20
C ILE A 227 -5.54 4.45 5.88
N SER A 228 -4.85 5.58 5.97
CA SER A 228 -4.39 6.35 4.81
C SER A 228 -2.96 6.83 5.00
N PRO A 229 -2.02 6.52 4.08
CA PRO A 229 -0.71 7.15 4.06
C PRO A 229 -0.82 8.56 3.44
N CYS A 230 -0.18 9.54 4.07
CA CYS A 230 -0.27 10.93 3.67
C CYS A 230 1.10 11.62 3.68
N GLY A 231 1.24 12.61 2.80
CA GLY A 231 2.37 13.53 2.75
C GLY A 231 1.90 14.96 3.00
N SER A 232 2.73 15.77 3.66
CA SER A 232 2.40 17.13 4.06
C SER A 232 3.64 18.04 4.07
N PHE A 233 3.39 19.34 4.04
CA PHE A 233 4.37 20.37 4.36
C PHE A 233 3.80 21.26 5.45
N VAL A 234 4.59 21.53 6.48
CA VAL A 234 4.24 22.42 7.58
C VAL A 234 4.99 23.72 7.41
N LEU A 235 4.28 24.83 7.46
CA LEU A 235 4.82 26.17 7.50
C LEU A 235 4.33 26.86 8.76
N GLY A 236 5.21 27.55 9.46
CA GLY A 236 4.83 28.15 10.72
C GLY A 236 5.78 29.21 11.23
N VAL A 237 5.40 29.77 12.37
CA VAL A 237 6.22 30.65 13.18
C VAL A 237 6.31 30.08 14.58
N SER A 238 7.43 30.35 15.23
CA SER A 238 7.69 29.98 16.61
C SER A 238 8.09 31.24 17.37
N SER A 239 7.55 31.43 18.56
CA SER A 239 7.97 32.50 19.46
C SER A 239 8.51 31.92 20.75
N ALA A 240 9.54 32.57 21.29
CA ALA A 240 10.14 32.22 22.57
C ALA A 240 10.17 33.46 23.45
N THR A 241 9.57 33.37 24.64
CA THR A 241 9.55 34.46 25.62
C THR A 241 10.29 34.00 26.88
N PRO A 242 11.50 34.52 27.14
CA PRO A 242 12.27 34.16 28.32
C PRO A 242 11.68 34.80 29.59
N SER A 243 11.83 34.12 30.71
CA SER A 243 11.50 34.56 32.07
C SER A 243 12.68 34.28 33.01
N GLY A 244 12.99 35.24 33.87
CA GLY A 244 14.17 35.17 34.76
C GLY A 244 15.47 35.69 34.16
N VAL A 245 15.44 36.30 32.96
CA VAL A 245 16.61 36.94 32.33
C VAL A 245 16.40 38.46 32.28
N PRO A 246 17.20 39.26 33.00
CA PRO A 246 17.15 40.72 32.88
C PRO A 246 17.34 41.15 31.43
N GLY A 247 16.39 41.92 30.88
CA GLY A 247 16.44 42.38 29.49
C GLY A 247 16.13 41.33 28.42
N GLY A 248 15.59 40.15 28.80
CA GLY A 248 15.17 39.13 27.85
C GLY A 248 14.12 39.65 26.85
N ARG A 249 14.37 39.49 25.55
CA ARG A 249 13.45 39.90 24.48
C ARG A 249 12.78 38.67 23.87
N SER A 250 11.51 38.80 23.50
CA SER A 250 10.83 37.77 22.71
C SER A 250 11.39 37.75 21.30
N PHE A 251 11.56 36.55 20.74
CA PHE A 251 12.00 36.35 19.36
C PHE A 251 10.98 35.52 18.60
N ILE A 252 10.79 35.84 17.32
CA ILE A 252 9.90 35.12 16.40
C ILE A 252 10.74 34.55 15.27
N GLN A 253 10.63 33.25 15.02
CA GLN A 253 11.33 32.55 13.95
C GLN A 253 10.35 31.82 13.02
N PRO A 254 10.38 32.08 11.71
CA PRO A 254 9.67 31.24 10.75
C PRO A 254 10.36 29.89 10.61
N TRP A 255 9.58 28.85 10.32
CA TRP A 255 10.08 27.52 10.07
C TRP A 255 9.23 26.79 9.01
N LEU A 256 9.85 25.79 8.40
CA LEU A 256 9.28 24.97 7.33
C LEU A 256 9.76 23.52 7.52
N ALA A 257 8.85 22.55 7.38
CA ALA A 257 9.18 21.13 7.53
C ALA A 257 8.33 20.25 6.59
N PRO A 258 8.92 19.41 5.73
CA PRO A 258 8.22 18.28 5.16
C PRO A 258 7.83 17.27 6.25
N ARG A 259 6.65 16.69 6.09
CA ARG A 259 6.00 15.78 7.03
C ARG A 259 5.46 14.56 6.29
N VAL A 260 5.69 13.37 6.85
CA VAL A 260 5.11 12.11 6.37
C VAL A 260 4.36 11.47 7.52
N LEU A 261 3.15 10.97 7.27
CA LEU A 261 2.29 10.44 8.31
C LEU A 261 1.36 9.33 7.84
N VAL A 262 0.85 8.58 8.80
CA VAL A 262 -0.24 7.63 8.63
C VAL A 262 -1.43 8.12 9.44
N ARG A 263 -2.60 8.15 8.82
CA ARG A 263 -3.87 8.46 9.47
C ARG A 263 -4.73 7.21 9.58
N GLY A 264 -5.04 6.81 10.80
CA GLY A 264 -6.13 5.90 11.12
C GLY A 264 -7.40 6.67 11.44
N ALA A 265 -8.54 6.20 10.95
CA ALA A 265 -9.86 6.74 11.26
C ALA A 265 -10.84 5.62 11.58
N MET A 266 -11.63 5.80 12.64
CA MET A 266 -12.72 4.93 13.05
C MET A 266 -14.04 5.68 12.91
N THR A 267 -14.91 5.22 12.03
CA THR A 267 -16.22 5.80 11.81
C THR A 267 -17.19 5.35 12.92
N LEU A 268 -17.70 6.31 13.70
CA LEU A 268 -18.66 6.06 14.78
C LEU A 268 -20.10 6.03 14.26
N ASP A 269 -20.41 6.89 13.29
CA ASP A 269 -21.69 6.98 12.58
C ASP A 269 -21.43 7.54 11.16
N ARG A 270 -22.45 7.69 10.32
CA ARG A 270 -22.36 8.18 8.93
C ARG A 270 -21.61 9.50 8.75
N ARG A 271 -21.49 10.32 9.80
CA ARG A 271 -20.82 11.63 9.74
C ARG A 271 -19.65 11.79 10.70
N LEU A 272 -19.63 11.06 11.81
CA LEU A 272 -18.64 11.29 12.87
C LEU A 272 -17.56 10.22 12.82
N SER A 273 -16.29 10.63 12.88
CA SER A 273 -15.15 9.72 13.00
C SER A 273 -14.14 10.19 14.05
N ILE A 274 -13.53 9.23 14.73
CA ILE A 274 -12.33 9.43 15.56
C ILE A 274 -11.11 9.21 14.68
N GLU A 275 -10.12 10.08 14.77
CA GLU A 275 -8.89 10.02 13.98
C GLU A 275 -7.66 9.96 14.86
N LEU A 276 -6.73 9.07 14.53
CA LEU A 276 -5.38 9.03 15.08
C LEU A 276 -4.41 9.25 13.92
N SER A 277 -3.56 10.25 14.03
CA SER A 277 -2.47 10.47 13.09
C SER A 277 -1.14 10.38 13.81
N CYS A 278 -0.17 9.71 13.22
CA CYS A 278 1.20 9.67 13.72
C CYS A 278 2.18 9.74 12.56
N GLY A 279 3.34 10.32 12.81
CA GLY A 279 4.34 10.50 11.77
C GLY A 279 5.57 11.22 12.26
N VAL A 280 6.33 11.71 11.29
CA VAL A 280 7.56 12.47 11.51
C VAL A 280 7.58 13.71 10.61
N GLU A 281 8.18 14.77 11.13
CA GLU A 281 8.52 15.95 10.35
C GLU A 281 10.01 16.26 10.43
N THR A 282 10.53 16.90 9.38
CA THR A 282 11.97 17.17 9.21
C THR A 282 12.22 18.65 8.98
N PRO A 283 12.48 19.44 10.03
CA PRO A 283 12.65 20.88 9.91
C PRO A 283 13.81 21.25 8.97
N LEU A 284 13.50 22.00 7.92
CA LEU A 284 14.48 22.49 6.95
C LEU A 284 15.26 23.68 7.52
N LEU A 285 14.57 24.53 8.28
CA LEU A 285 15.16 25.65 9.02
C LEU A 285 15.31 25.24 10.48
N ARG A 286 16.57 25.02 10.90
CA ARG A 286 16.88 24.62 12.29
C ARG A 286 17.34 25.84 13.07
N GLY A 287 16.48 26.30 13.97
CA GLY A 287 16.81 27.35 14.93
C GLY A 287 17.66 26.83 16.08
N ARG A 288 18.46 27.74 16.64
CA ARG A 288 19.06 27.59 17.97
C ARG A 288 18.62 28.78 18.79
N TYR A 289 18.07 28.53 19.97
CA TYR A 289 17.69 29.55 20.92
C TYR A 289 18.75 29.58 22.01
N LEU A 290 19.24 30.76 22.32
CA LEU A 290 20.27 30.98 23.32
C LEU A 290 19.71 31.88 24.41
N PHE A 291 19.96 31.56 25.68
CA PHE A 291 19.79 32.47 26.80
C PHE A 291 21.17 32.95 27.25
N GLY A 292 21.60 34.10 26.72
CA GLY A 292 22.99 34.53 26.84
C GLY A 292 23.93 33.56 26.12
N PRO A 293 24.98 33.03 26.77
CA PRO A 293 25.90 32.05 26.14
C PRO A 293 25.37 30.61 26.19
N ILE A 294 24.27 30.33 26.88
CA ILE A 294 23.78 28.97 27.12
C ILE A 294 22.76 28.59 26.04
N PRO A 295 22.95 27.47 25.33
CA PRO A 295 21.94 26.98 24.39
C PRO A 295 20.71 26.49 25.15
N ALA A 296 19.59 27.16 24.92
CA ALA A 296 18.31 26.87 25.54
C ALA A 296 17.55 25.77 24.82
N TYR A 297 17.54 25.81 23.49
CA TYR A 297 16.78 24.88 22.66
C TYR A 297 17.40 24.76 21.27
N ARG A 298 17.38 23.55 20.73
CA ARG A 298 17.83 23.25 19.37
C ARG A 298 16.77 22.42 18.68
N THR A 299 16.27 22.91 17.55
CA THR A 299 15.32 22.13 16.74
C THR A 299 15.98 20.81 16.30
N PRO A 300 15.37 19.64 16.59
CA PRO A 300 15.94 18.36 16.20
C PRO A 300 15.90 18.19 14.69
N ALA A 301 16.67 17.22 14.18
CA ALA A 301 16.68 16.89 12.76
C ALA A 301 15.37 16.22 12.31
N ILE A 302 14.76 15.47 13.22
CA ILE A 302 13.51 14.72 13.04
C ILE A 302 12.68 14.95 14.29
N ALA A 303 11.42 15.32 14.13
CA ALA A 303 10.47 15.48 15.21
C ALA A 303 9.29 14.51 14.99
N PRO A 304 9.14 13.46 15.81
CA PRO A 304 7.95 12.63 15.75
C PRO A 304 6.76 13.38 16.35
N PHE A 305 5.57 13.10 15.84
CA PHE A 305 4.34 13.71 16.32
C PHE A 305 3.19 12.70 16.36
N VAL A 306 2.21 12.99 17.21
CA VAL A 306 0.95 12.25 17.33
C VAL A 306 -0.20 13.24 17.46
N MET A 307 -1.31 12.96 16.77
CA MET A 307 -2.54 13.73 16.84
C MET A 307 -3.73 12.81 17.07
N LEU A 308 -4.60 13.19 18.00
CA LEU A 308 -5.87 12.50 18.26
C LEU A 308 -7.01 13.50 18.05
N GLY A 309 -7.95 13.19 17.18
CA GLY A 309 -9.01 14.13 16.80
C GLY A 309 -10.35 13.51 16.48
N LEU A 310 -11.28 14.41 16.19
CA LEU A 310 -12.63 14.12 15.73
C LEU A 310 -12.87 14.85 14.41
N SER A 311 -13.56 14.18 13.50
CA SER A 311 -13.98 14.76 12.22
C SER A 311 -15.48 14.56 12.00
N LEU A 312 -16.13 15.58 11.45
CA LEU A 312 -17.53 15.58 11.03
C LEU A 312 -17.62 15.77 9.52
N ALA A 313 -18.19 14.80 8.81
CA ALA A 313 -18.47 14.90 7.39
C ALA A 313 -19.69 15.81 7.12
N ILE A 314 -19.53 16.71 6.16
CA ILE A 314 -20.50 17.71 5.72
C ILE A 314 -20.88 17.39 4.28
N GLY A 315 -22.10 16.86 4.08
CA GLY A 315 -22.62 16.47 2.78
C GLY A 315 -23.53 15.26 2.86
N SER A 316 -24.43 15.11 1.88
CA SER A 316 -25.33 13.96 1.78
C SER A 316 -24.59 12.75 1.20
N GLY A 317 -24.38 11.73 2.05
CA GLY A 317 -24.30 10.35 1.58
C GLY A 317 -25.62 9.87 1.01
#